data_AF-A0A3E2CEW5-F1
#
_entry.id   AF-A0A3E2CEW5-F1
#
_cell.length_a   1.000
_cell.length_b   1.000
_cell.length_c   1.000
_cell.angle_alpha   90.00
_cell.angle_beta   90.00
_cell.angle_gamma   90.00
#
_symmetry.space_group_name_H-M   'P 1'
#
loop_
_entity.id
_entity.type
_entity.pdbx_description
1 polymer ?
#
loop_
_entity_poly.entity_id
_entity_poly.type
_entity_poly.pdbx_seq_one_letter_code
_entity_poly.pdbx_strand_id
1 'polypeptide(L)'
;RALLTSAIGRASKNHMSYMSVDSGPYNSFKLSYKIGNSDASAVISLVPAGKQWLFFDSYKVQYPPFGHITITVPNEVDKIKVNDSEINLSTLKKSPKYDGESYSSEYGYSVYTSATEYRLPVYPGAYHIESAKSSQLWTTNSADASISEKDSSESAVLELEATETLKDELTKAIQKHVDKCVASTETDVPESCRFASFSYYTSYKYDNIKRSVNSTPMLDQVNMSSGTFQSDEVGVDITYRYKDDDDDSDWRDSHTRNSGYVYGKFSIKDNKLVIDFNQD
;
A
#
# COMPACT_ATOMS: atom_id res chain seq x y z
N ARG A 1 -19.81 -11.40 -12.17
CA ARG A 1 -20.07 -12.81 -12.58
C ARG A 1 -18.80 -13.65 -12.74
N ALA A 2 -17.60 -13.05 -12.81
CA ALA A 2 -16.33 -13.78 -13.03
C ALA A 2 -16.03 -14.86 -11.97
N LEU A 3 -16.34 -14.61 -10.70
CA LEU A 3 -16.11 -15.56 -9.60
C LEU A 3 -17.23 -16.57 -9.33
N LEU A 4 -18.39 -16.37 -9.96
CA LEU A 4 -19.51 -17.32 -9.88
C LEU A 4 -19.39 -18.36 -11.00
N THR A 5 -18.16 -18.71 -11.35
CA THR A 5 -17.84 -19.72 -12.33
C THR A 5 -17.27 -20.92 -11.59
N SER A 6 -17.49 -22.10 -12.17
CA SER A 6 -17.01 -23.35 -11.59
C SER A 6 -15.48 -23.41 -11.43
N ALA A 7 -14.71 -22.52 -12.04
CA ALA A 7 -13.25 -22.54 -12.00
C ALA A 7 -12.70 -22.16 -10.62
N ILE A 8 -13.20 -21.08 -10.00
CA ILE A 8 -12.76 -20.67 -8.65
C ILE A 8 -13.31 -21.65 -7.61
N GLY A 9 -14.60 -21.99 -7.67
CA GLY A 9 -15.19 -22.95 -6.73
C GLY A 9 -14.61 -24.38 -6.81
N ARG A 10 -13.85 -24.72 -7.87
CA ARG A 10 -13.15 -26.01 -8.03
C ARG A 10 -11.64 -25.94 -7.81
N ALA A 11 -11.06 -24.77 -7.56
CA ALA A 11 -9.62 -24.63 -7.34
C ALA A 11 -9.20 -25.40 -6.08
N SER A 12 -8.04 -26.05 -6.11
CA SER A 12 -7.62 -26.99 -5.06
C SER A 12 -7.22 -26.36 -3.73
N LYS A 13 -7.49 -25.07 -3.55
CA LYS A 13 -7.26 -24.32 -2.32
C LYS A 13 -8.58 -23.83 -1.69
N ASN A 14 -9.70 -23.96 -2.42
CA ASN A 14 -11.05 -23.56 -2.00
C ASN A 14 -11.87 -24.72 -1.41
N HIS A 15 -11.21 -25.69 -0.78
CA HIS A 15 -11.86 -26.94 -0.44
C HIS A 15 -12.77 -26.83 0.78
N MET A 16 -14.07 -26.67 0.52
CA MET A 16 -15.07 -27.30 1.38
C MET A 16 -14.75 -28.80 1.46
N SER A 17 -14.48 -29.30 2.66
CA SER A 17 -14.24 -30.72 2.93
C SER A 17 -15.38 -31.29 3.78
N TYR A 18 -15.46 -32.62 3.93
CA TYR A 18 -16.49 -33.28 4.75
C TYR A 18 -17.93 -32.86 4.42
N MET A 19 -18.27 -32.81 3.13
CA MET A 19 -19.58 -32.39 2.68
C MET A 19 -20.65 -33.44 3.03
N SER A 20 -21.63 -33.04 3.83
CA SER A 20 -22.85 -33.80 4.13
C SER A 20 -24.07 -33.04 3.64
N VAL A 21 -25.08 -33.77 3.18
CA VAL A 21 -26.34 -33.20 2.70
C VAL A 21 -27.47 -33.85 3.48
N ASP A 22 -28.19 -33.04 4.25
CA ASP A 22 -29.38 -33.46 4.98
C ASP A 22 -30.63 -32.85 4.33
N SER A 23 -31.64 -33.69 4.08
CA SER A 23 -32.92 -33.22 3.55
C SER A 23 -33.65 -32.39 4.60
N GLY A 24 -34.00 -31.16 4.25
CA GLY A 24 -34.86 -30.28 5.05
C GLY A 24 -36.31 -30.30 4.57
N PRO A 25 -37.21 -29.60 5.28
CA PRO A 25 -38.59 -29.44 4.85
C PRO A 25 -38.68 -28.58 3.58
N TYR A 26 -39.73 -28.77 2.77
CA TYR A 26 -40.06 -27.92 1.61
C TYR A 26 -38.95 -27.76 0.55
N ASN A 27 -38.36 -28.86 0.06
CA ASN A 27 -37.28 -28.87 -0.96
C ASN A 27 -36.04 -28.04 -0.56
N SER A 28 -35.81 -27.87 0.74
CA SER A 28 -34.58 -27.33 1.28
C SER A 28 -33.60 -28.46 1.61
N PHE A 29 -32.31 -28.18 1.49
CA PHE A 29 -31.24 -29.10 1.85
C PHE A 29 -30.24 -28.34 2.71
N LYS A 30 -29.88 -28.92 3.85
CA LYS A 30 -28.78 -28.43 4.68
C LYS A 30 -27.50 -29.08 4.17
N LEU A 31 -26.61 -28.24 3.67
CA LEU A 31 -25.24 -28.60 3.35
C LEU A 31 -24.40 -28.35 4.59
N SER A 32 -23.75 -29.38 5.14
CA SER A 32 -22.74 -29.22 6.19
C SER A 32 -21.38 -29.51 5.57
N TYR A 33 -20.37 -28.70 5.86
CA TYR A 33 -19.03 -28.82 5.30
C TYR A 33 -18.00 -28.20 6.24
N LYS A 34 -16.72 -28.42 5.96
CA LYS A 34 -15.60 -27.78 6.66
C LYS A 34 -14.84 -26.84 5.76
N ILE A 35 -14.48 -25.68 6.27
CA ILE A 35 -13.51 -24.77 5.65
C ILE A 35 -12.26 -24.78 6.51
N GLY A 36 -11.17 -25.33 5.97
CA GLY A 36 -10.02 -25.72 6.79
C GLY A 36 -10.45 -26.72 7.87
N ASN A 37 -10.25 -26.36 9.13
CA ASN A 37 -10.65 -27.18 10.28
C ASN A 37 -12.00 -26.77 10.91
N SER A 38 -12.64 -25.72 10.41
CA SER A 38 -13.87 -25.16 10.98
C SER A 38 -15.11 -25.73 10.32
N ASP A 39 -16.09 -26.15 11.11
CA ASP A 39 -17.40 -26.58 10.62
C ASP A 39 -18.22 -25.37 10.14
N ALA A 40 -18.97 -25.57 9.06
CA ALA A 40 -19.84 -24.58 8.44
C ALA A 40 -21.07 -25.25 7.83
N SER A 41 -22.13 -24.48 7.62
CA SER A 41 -23.32 -25.00 6.95
C SER A 41 -24.05 -23.95 6.13
N ALA A 42 -24.71 -24.39 5.06
CA ALA A 42 -25.55 -23.56 4.23
C ALA A 42 -26.87 -24.26 3.94
N VAL A 43 -27.96 -23.51 3.93
CA VAL A 43 -29.26 -24.01 3.48
C VAL A 43 -29.46 -23.60 2.03
N ILE A 44 -29.68 -24.58 1.16
CA ILE A 44 -30.02 -24.35 -0.24
C ILE A 44 -31.46 -24.76 -0.50
N SER A 45 -32.17 -23.98 -1.32
CA SER A 45 -33.51 -24.33 -1.81
C SER A 45 -33.41 -24.70 -3.28
N LEU A 46 -34.01 -25.83 -3.64
CA LEU A 46 -34.07 -26.29 -5.02
C LEU A 46 -35.44 -25.96 -5.61
N VAL A 47 -35.45 -25.46 -6.84
CA VAL A 47 -36.66 -25.25 -7.63
C VAL A 47 -36.64 -26.11 -8.89
N PRO A 48 -37.80 -26.60 -9.37
CA PRO A 48 -37.88 -27.35 -10.61
C PRO A 48 -37.27 -26.55 -11.78
N ALA A 49 -36.44 -27.23 -12.58
CA ALA A 49 -35.77 -26.69 -13.75
C ALA A 49 -36.18 -27.38 -15.07
N GLY A 50 -37.16 -28.29 -15.02
CA GLY A 50 -37.64 -29.07 -16.16
C GLY A 50 -37.34 -30.56 -16.00
N LYS A 51 -37.29 -31.30 -17.11
CA LYS A 51 -36.97 -32.73 -17.14
C LYS A 51 -35.59 -33.00 -17.75
N GLN A 52 -34.78 -33.83 -17.12
CA GLN A 52 -33.58 -34.42 -17.70
C GLN A 52 -33.93 -35.81 -18.26
N TRP A 53 -33.48 -36.11 -19.48
CA TRP A 53 -33.77 -37.38 -20.17
C TRP A 53 -35.28 -37.70 -20.23
N LEU A 54 -36.15 -36.69 -20.40
CA LEU A 54 -37.62 -36.81 -20.48
C LEU A 54 -38.36 -37.26 -19.21
N PHE A 55 -37.71 -37.93 -18.25
CA PHE A 55 -38.40 -38.55 -17.11
C PHE A 55 -37.96 -37.97 -15.75
N PHE A 56 -36.68 -37.67 -15.60
CA PHE A 56 -36.12 -37.24 -14.31
C PHE A 56 -36.38 -35.76 -14.09
N ASP A 57 -36.89 -35.39 -12.93
CA ASP A 57 -36.97 -33.99 -12.55
C ASP A 57 -35.57 -33.42 -12.43
N SER A 58 -35.32 -32.34 -13.16
CA SER A 58 -34.12 -31.53 -13.00
C SER A 58 -34.44 -30.40 -12.04
N TYR A 59 -33.48 -30.07 -11.19
CA TYR A 59 -33.60 -29.02 -10.20
C TYR A 59 -32.45 -28.04 -10.35
N LYS A 60 -32.72 -26.77 -10.04
CA LYS A 60 -31.69 -25.73 -9.94
C LYS A 60 -31.74 -25.12 -8.55
N VAL A 61 -30.59 -24.69 -8.07
CA VAL A 61 -30.49 -23.89 -6.84
C VAL A 61 -31.18 -22.56 -7.09
N GLN A 62 -32.17 -22.21 -6.25
CA GLN A 62 -32.93 -20.96 -6.38
C GLN A 62 -32.09 -19.74 -5.98
N TYR A 63 -31.44 -19.84 -4.83
CA TYR A 63 -30.55 -18.80 -4.29
C TYR A 63 -29.24 -19.46 -3.85
N PRO A 64 -28.14 -19.25 -4.57
CA PRO A 64 -26.86 -19.75 -4.12
C PRO A 64 -26.45 -19.02 -2.83
N PRO A 65 -25.83 -19.69 -1.87
CA PRO A 65 -25.42 -19.08 -0.61
C PRO A 65 -24.18 -18.22 -0.87
N PHE A 66 -24.37 -16.96 -1.29
CA PHE A 66 -23.26 -16.04 -1.50
C PHE A 66 -22.95 -15.28 -0.22
N GLY A 67 -21.67 -15.17 0.09
CA GLY A 67 -21.14 -14.12 0.97
C GLY A 67 -20.48 -13.03 0.13
N HIS A 68 -19.80 -12.10 0.79
CA HIS A 68 -18.97 -11.13 0.10
C HIS A 68 -17.70 -10.81 0.88
N ILE A 69 -16.61 -10.58 0.16
CA ILE A 69 -15.39 -10.02 0.73
C ILE A 69 -15.33 -8.55 0.30
N THR A 70 -15.19 -7.64 1.25
CA THR A 70 -14.84 -6.24 0.98
C THR A 70 -13.34 -6.16 0.87
N ILE A 71 -12.85 -5.85 -0.34
CA ILE A 71 -11.42 -5.78 -0.61
C ILE A 71 -11.02 -4.33 -0.74
N THR A 72 -10.16 -3.87 0.14
CA THR A 72 -9.50 -2.56 0.06
C THR A 72 -8.22 -2.73 -0.73
N VAL A 73 -8.13 -2.04 -1.87
CA VAL A 73 -7.01 -2.21 -2.81
C VAL A 73 -6.39 -0.85 -3.14
N PRO A 74 -5.05 -0.71 -3.18
CA PRO A 74 -4.39 0.50 -3.64
C PRO A 74 -4.77 0.84 -5.08
N ASN A 75 -4.88 2.12 -5.40
CA ASN A 75 -5.33 2.58 -6.71
C ASN A 75 -4.38 2.21 -7.86
N GLU A 76 -3.13 1.87 -7.55
CA GLU A 76 -2.09 1.39 -8.46
C GLU A 76 -2.36 -0.03 -8.99
N VAL A 77 -3.18 -0.80 -8.28
CA VAL A 77 -3.54 -2.18 -8.64
C VAL A 77 -4.86 -2.15 -9.43
N ASP A 78 -4.82 -2.63 -10.68
CA ASP A 78 -5.98 -2.75 -11.57
C ASP A 78 -6.55 -4.18 -11.60
N LYS A 79 -5.74 -5.16 -11.20
CA LYS A 79 -6.07 -6.58 -11.20
C LYS A 79 -5.56 -7.28 -9.95
N ILE A 80 -6.40 -8.14 -9.41
CA ILE A 80 -6.06 -9.03 -8.30
C ILE A 80 -6.12 -10.48 -8.76
N LYS A 81 -5.41 -11.34 -8.05
CA LYS A 81 -5.50 -12.77 -8.17
C LYS A 81 -6.13 -13.30 -6.89
N VAL A 82 -7.24 -14.01 -7.05
CA VAL A 82 -7.95 -14.68 -5.96
C VAL A 82 -7.73 -16.17 -6.15
N ASN A 83 -6.93 -16.75 -5.28
CA ASN A 83 -6.35 -18.08 -5.42
C ASN A 83 -5.58 -18.20 -6.75
N ASP A 84 -6.10 -18.96 -7.71
CA ASP A 84 -5.47 -19.19 -9.02
C ASP A 84 -6.19 -18.43 -10.16
N SER A 85 -7.10 -17.52 -9.84
CA SER A 85 -7.91 -16.80 -10.83
C SER A 85 -7.70 -15.29 -10.78
N GLU A 86 -7.34 -14.73 -11.93
CA GLU A 86 -7.17 -13.29 -12.13
C GLU A 86 -8.52 -12.61 -12.31
N ILE A 87 -8.68 -11.44 -11.68
CA ILE A 87 -9.90 -10.63 -11.70
C ILE A 87 -9.50 -9.20 -11.97
N ASN A 88 -10.12 -8.62 -13.00
CA ASN A 88 -10.01 -7.18 -13.24
C ASN A 88 -10.98 -6.42 -12.30
N LEU A 89 -10.45 -5.52 -11.50
CA LEU A 89 -11.22 -4.79 -10.47
C LEU A 89 -12.31 -3.91 -11.09
N SER A 90 -12.14 -3.44 -12.33
CA SER A 90 -13.18 -2.69 -13.05
C SER A 90 -14.49 -3.47 -13.26
N THR A 91 -14.45 -4.80 -13.14
CA THR A 91 -15.62 -5.67 -13.25
C THR A 91 -16.38 -5.85 -11.93
N LEU A 92 -15.81 -5.38 -10.82
CA LEU A 92 -16.40 -5.46 -9.50
C LEU A 92 -17.22 -4.20 -9.19
N LYS A 93 -18.21 -4.36 -8.32
CA LYS A 93 -18.93 -3.21 -7.79
C LYS A 93 -18.05 -2.53 -6.75
N LYS A 94 -17.79 -1.24 -6.94
CA LYS A 94 -17.22 -0.41 -5.88
C LYS A 94 -18.19 -0.42 -4.69
N SER A 95 -17.66 -0.53 -3.47
CA SER A 95 -18.47 -0.36 -2.28
C SER A 95 -19.03 1.07 -2.26
N PRO A 96 -20.29 1.30 -1.84
CA PRO A 96 -20.80 2.66 -1.61
C PRO A 96 -19.80 3.41 -0.72
N LYS A 97 -19.38 4.60 -1.17
CA LYS A 97 -18.26 5.39 -0.65
C LYS A 97 -18.01 5.19 0.85
N TYR A 98 -16.81 4.73 1.19
CA TYR A 98 -16.06 5.38 2.27
C TYR A 98 -15.68 6.77 1.74
N ASP A 99 -16.39 7.80 2.18
CA ASP A 99 -15.95 9.18 2.05
C ASP A 99 -14.82 9.38 3.05
N GLY A 100 -13.59 9.09 2.62
CA GLY A 100 -12.40 9.28 3.46
C GLY A 100 -12.16 10.76 3.77
N GLU A 101 -12.95 11.34 4.69
CA GLU A 101 -12.36 12.20 5.70
C GLU A 101 -11.63 11.28 6.69
N SER A 102 -10.33 11.51 6.81
CA SER A 102 -9.39 10.83 7.70
C SER A 102 -10.01 10.27 8.97
N TYR A 103 -10.08 8.95 9.10
CA TYR A 103 -10.13 8.33 10.41
C TYR A 103 -8.72 8.30 10.99
N SER A 104 -8.36 9.36 11.72
CA SER A 104 -7.35 9.26 12.76
C SER A 104 -7.87 8.28 13.81
N SER A 105 -7.49 7.00 13.73
CA SER A 105 -7.60 6.15 14.90
C SER A 105 -6.67 6.72 15.98
N GLU A 106 -7.16 6.80 17.22
CA GLU A 106 -6.39 7.19 18.41
C GLU A 106 -5.14 6.30 18.63
N TYR A 107 -5.05 5.21 17.86
CA TYR A 107 -3.92 4.30 17.73
C TYR A 107 -3.38 4.28 16.28
N GLY A 108 -2.87 5.39 15.77
CA GLY A 108 -1.77 5.48 14.79
C GLY A 108 -1.73 4.52 13.57
N TYR A 109 -2.84 3.97 13.08
CA TYR A 109 -2.84 3.14 11.86
C TYR A 109 -3.05 4.03 10.63
N SER A 110 -2.19 3.85 9.63
CA SER A 110 -2.08 4.60 8.38
C SER A 110 -3.42 4.78 7.66
N VAL A 111 -3.84 6.03 7.49
CA VAL A 111 -4.95 6.39 6.59
C VAL A 111 -4.46 6.23 5.14
N TYR A 112 -5.02 5.27 4.42
CA TYR A 112 -4.78 5.05 2.99
C TYR A 112 -5.53 6.09 2.16
N THR A 113 -4.89 7.19 1.80
CA THR A 113 -5.51 8.25 0.98
C THR A 113 -5.66 7.87 -0.49
N SER A 114 -5.18 6.69 -0.91
CA SER A 114 -5.19 6.20 -2.30
C SER A 114 -5.68 4.76 -2.46
N ALA A 115 -6.65 4.30 -1.66
CA ALA A 115 -7.26 2.98 -1.84
C ALA A 115 -8.73 3.06 -2.30
N THR A 116 -9.17 2.01 -3.00
CA THR A 116 -10.58 1.82 -3.38
C THR A 116 -11.11 0.51 -2.80
N GLU A 117 -12.31 0.54 -2.24
CA GLU A 117 -13.00 -0.65 -1.77
C GLU A 117 -13.89 -1.28 -2.86
N TYR A 118 -13.76 -2.59 -3.04
CA TYR A 118 -14.56 -3.39 -3.96
C TYR A 118 -15.31 -4.49 -3.21
N ARG A 119 -16.55 -4.76 -3.65
CA ARG A 119 -17.33 -5.90 -3.14
C ARG A 119 -17.15 -7.10 -4.05
N LEU A 120 -16.56 -8.15 -3.51
CA LEU A 120 -16.31 -9.41 -4.18
C LEU A 120 -17.34 -10.47 -3.75
N PRO A 121 -18.34 -10.81 -4.57
CA PRO A 121 -19.28 -11.89 -4.25
C PRO A 121 -18.60 -13.25 -4.41
N VAL A 122 -18.68 -14.08 -3.38
CA VAL A 122 -17.99 -15.37 -3.32
C VAL A 122 -18.87 -16.46 -2.69
N TYR A 123 -18.54 -17.72 -2.96
CA TYR A 123 -19.13 -18.86 -2.26
C TYR A 123 -18.48 -19.04 -0.88
N PRO A 124 -19.03 -19.90 -0.01
CA PRO A 124 -18.32 -20.29 1.19
C PRO A 124 -17.00 -21.00 0.83
N GLY A 125 -15.93 -20.63 1.53
CA GLY A 125 -14.57 -21.09 1.24
C GLY A 125 -13.51 -20.16 1.82
N ALA A 126 -12.25 -20.60 1.70
CA ALA A 126 -11.07 -19.82 2.07
C ALA A 126 -10.44 -19.21 0.81
N TYR A 127 -10.06 -17.94 0.87
CA TYR A 127 -9.63 -17.14 -0.26
C TYR A 127 -8.28 -16.50 0.03
N HIS A 128 -7.27 -16.83 -0.77
CA HIS A 128 -6.01 -16.11 -0.80
C HIS A 128 -6.08 -15.01 -1.86
N ILE A 129 -5.75 -13.77 -1.50
CA ILE A 129 -5.90 -12.58 -2.34
C ILE A 129 -4.54 -11.90 -2.44
N GLU A 130 -4.07 -11.70 -3.67
CA GLU A 130 -2.81 -11.03 -3.98
C GLU A 130 -3.00 -10.10 -5.20
N SER A 131 -2.08 -9.16 -5.43
CA SER A 131 -2.06 -8.43 -6.69
C SER A 131 -1.71 -9.37 -7.84
N ALA A 132 -2.41 -9.27 -8.97
CA ALA A 132 -2.09 -10.09 -10.15
C ALA A 132 -0.86 -9.58 -10.91
N LYS A 133 -0.42 -8.37 -10.58
CA LYS A 133 0.70 -7.69 -11.21
C LYS A 133 1.52 -6.99 -10.14
N SER A 134 2.81 -7.27 -10.14
CA SER A 134 3.81 -6.49 -9.42
C SER A 134 4.45 -5.47 -10.36
N SER A 135 4.93 -4.39 -9.77
CA SER A 135 5.75 -3.37 -10.41
C SER A 135 7.22 -3.63 -10.07
N GLN A 136 8.14 -3.04 -10.82
CA GLN A 136 9.54 -3.03 -10.40
C GLN A 136 9.76 -2.14 -9.18
N LEU A 137 8.86 -1.19 -8.91
CA LEU A 137 9.00 -0.22 -7.83
C LEU A 137 8.16 -0.58 -6.59
N TRP A 138 7.08 -1.33 -6.77
CA TRP A 138 6.20 -1.69 -5.67
C TRP A 138 5.68 -3.12 -5.80
N THR A 139 5.38 -3.70 -4.64
CA THR A 139 4.70 -4.97 -4.47
C THR A 139 3.47 -4.74 -3.59
N THR A 140 2.63 -5.76 -3.41
CA THR A 140 1.62 -5.75 -2.36
C THR A 140 1.86 -6.91 -1.41
N ASN A 141 1.43 -6.77 -0.17
CA ASN A 141 1.18 -7.93 0.67
C ASN A 141 0.10 -8.86 0.04
N SER A 142 -0.11 -10.00 0.69
CA SER A 142 -1.25 -10.90 0.41
C SER A 142 -2.21 -10.89 1.60
N ALA A 143 -3.50 -11.10 1.34
CA ALA A 143 -4.53 -11.18 2.35
C ALA A 143 -5.30 -12.51 2.24
N ASP A 144 -5.67 -13.09 3.38
CA ASP A 144 -6.53 -14.28 3.44
C ASP A 144 -7.91 -13.90 4.01
N ALA A 145 -8.97 -14.49 3.46
CA ALA A 145 -10.34 -14.30 3.93
C ALA A 145 -11.11 -15.62 3.90
N SER A 146 -12.08 -15.80 4.81
CA SER A 146 -12.87 -17.03 4.88
C SER A 146 -14.36 -16.73 5.01
N ILE A 147 -15.15 -17.21 4.07
CA ILE A 147 -16.61 -17.06 4.08
C ILE A 147 -17.21 -18.38 4.51
N SER A 148 -17.86 -18.42 5.67
CA SER A 148 -18.44 -19.65 6.23
C SER A 148 -19.89 -19.86 5.82
N GLU A 149 -20.67 -18.79 5.69
CA GLU A 149 -22.12 -18.87 5.58
C GLU A 149 -22.68 -17.90 4.53
N LYS A 150 -23.97 -18.09 4.22
CA LYS A 150 -24.70 -17.17 3.35
C LYS A 150 -24.76 -15.78 4.01
N ASP A 151 -24.64 -14.74 3.18
CA ASP A 151 -24.69 -13.33 3.57
C ASP A 151 -23.57 -12.91 4.55
N SER A 152 -22.61 -13.79 4.85
CA SER A 152 -21.44 -13.42 5.66
C SER A 152 -20.53 -12.44 4.90
N SER A 153 -19.82 -11.63 5.66
CA SER A 153 -18.91 -10.61 5.14
C SER A 153 -17.56 -10.69 5.83
N GLU A 154 -16.50 -10.62 5.03
CA GLU A 154 -15.13 -10.47 5.54
C GLU A 154 -14.44 -9.28 4.86
N SER A 155 -13.36 -8.80 5.46
CA SER A 155 -12.49 -7.77 4.87
C SER A 155 -11.13 -8.34 4.49
N ALA A 156 -10.58 -7.83 3.40
CA ALA A 156 -9.21 -8.10 2.99
C ALA A 156 -8.57 -6.78 2.55
N VAL A 157 -7.36 -6.50 3.04
CA VAL A 157 -6.65 -5.26 2.74
C VAL A 157 -5.35 -5.61 2.04
N LEU A 158 -5.18 -5.08 0.83
CA LEU A 158 -3.90 -5.06 0.14
C LEU A 158 -3.21 -3.73 0.40
N GLU A 159 -1.94 -3.79 0.75
CA GLU A 159 -1.09 -2.66 1.10
C GLU A 159 0.11 -2.64 0.16
N LEU A 160 0.51 -1.45 -0.28
CA LEU A 160 1.71 -1.30 -1.09
C LEU A 160 2.95 -1.47 -0.23
N GLU A 161 3.91 -2.20 -0.77
CA GLU A 161 5.24 -2.39 -0.18
C GLU A 161 6.30 -1.87 -1.14
N ALA A 162 7.31 -1.17 -0.58
CA ALA A 162 8.45 -0.68 -1.33
C ALA A 162 9.35 -1.85 -1.73
N THR A 163 9.64 -1.97 -3.02
CA THR A 163 10.68 -2.89 -3.51
C THR A 163 12.08 -2.38 -3.17
N GLU A 164 13.07 -3.27 -3.21
CA GLU A 164 14.48 -2.87 -3.12
C GLU A 164 14.88 -1.90 -4.24
N THR A 165 14.33 -2.08 -5.45
CA THR A 165 14.59 -1.14 -6.56
C THR A 165 14.09 0.27 -6.25
N LEU A 166 12.91 0.43 -5.65
CA LEU A 166 12.44 1.75 -5.22
C LEU A 166 13.32 2.33 -4.12
N LYS A 167 13.71 1.52 -3.12
CA LYS A 167 14.60 1.97 -2.04
C LYS A 167 15.95 2.44 -2.58
N ASP A 168 16.52 1.73 -3.55
CA ASP A 168 17.77 2.10 -4.21
C ASP A 168 17.64 3.43 -4.96
N GLU A 169 16.56 3.62 -5.73
CA GLU A 169 16.33 4.86 -6.48
C GLU A 169 16.09 6.06 -5.55
N LEU A 170 15.36 5.87 -4.44
CA LEU A 170 15.20 6.90 -3.40
C LEU A 170 16.53 7.23 -2.72
N THR A 171 17.34 6.22 -2.40
CA THR A 171 18.68 6.41 -1.81
C THR A 171 19.60 7.22 -2.72
N LYS A 172 19.64 6.89 -4.03
CA LYS A 172 20.40 7.67 -5.02
C LYS A 172 19.91 9.11 -5.13
N ALA A 173 18.59 9.32 -5.06
CA ALA A 173 18.01 10.66 -5.08
C ALA A 173 18.39 11.47 -3.85
N ILE A 174 18.36 10.86 -2.65
CA ILE A 174 18.84 11.48 -1.40
C ILE A 174 20.30 11.90 -1.56
N GLN A 175 21.18 10.99 -1.99
CA GLN A 175 22.60 11.29 -2.18
C GLN A 175 22.83 12.46 -3.13
N LYS A 176 22.18 12.42 -4.30
CA LYS A 176 22.28 13.51 -5.29
C LYS A 176 21.78 14.85 -4.75
N HIS A 177 20.71 14.84 -3.96
CA HIS A 177 20.18 16.04 -3.33
C HIS A 177 21.13 16.58 -2.26
N VAL A 178 21.70 15.71 -1.42
CA VAL A 178 22.72 16.06 -0.43
C VAL A 178 23.96 16.65 -1.09
N ASP A 179 24.47 16.03 -2.15
CA ASP A 179 25.62 16.53 -2.93
C ASP A 179 25.36 17.94 -3.46
N LYS A 180 24.14 18.18 -3.97
CA LYS A 180 23.74 19.52 -4.43
C LYS A 180 23.69 20.53 -3.28
N CYS A 181 23.17 20.15 -2.11
CA CYS A 181 23.10 21.03 -0.95
C CYS A 181 24.49 21.41 -0.41
N VAL A 182 25.42 20.44 -0.32
CA VAL A 182 26.79 20.71 0.18
C VAL A 182 27.68 21.41 -0.84
N ALA A 183 27.34 21.36 -2.14
CA ALA A 183 28.00 22.17 -3.16
C ALA A 183 27.69 23.67 -3.05
N SER A 184 26.66 24.07 -2.28
CA SER A 184 26.35 25.49 -2.05
C SER A 184 27.48 26.19 -1.30
N THR A 185 27.80 27.41 -1.74
CA THR A 185 28.73 28.34 -1.07
C THR A 185 28.01 29.53 -0.43
N GLU A 186 26.68 29.53 -0.44
CA GLU A 186 25.85 30.63 0.10
C GLU A 186 25.68 30.51 1.62
N THR A 187 25.39 31.63 2.29
CA THR A 187 24.99 31.65 3.72
C THR A 187 23.63 31.02 3.91
N ASP A 188 22.66 31.44 3.08
CA ASP A 188 21.32 30.88 3.05
C ASP A 188 21.26 29.65 2.13
N VAL A 189 20.56 28.61 2.60
CA VAL A 189 20.29 27.40 1.83
C VAL A 189 18.77 27.19 1.75
N PRO A 190 18.27 26.53 0.69
CA PRO A 190 16.86 26.18 0.61
C PRO A 190 16.39 25.35 1.81
N GLU A 191 15.08 25.39 2.11
CA GLU A 191 14.44 24.59 3.17
C GLU A 191 14.82 23.10 3.07
N SER A 192 14.82 22.54 1.85
CA SER A 192 15.22 21.17 1.57
C SER A 192 16.69 20.84 1.89
N CYS A 193 17.50 21.84 2.18
CA CYS A 193 18.94 21.75 2.49
C CYS A 193 19.28 22.20 3.92
N ARG A 194 18.29 22.37 4.80
CA ARG A 194 18.49 22.93 6.15
C ARG A 194 19.50 22.16 7.00
N PHE A 195 19.66 20.85 6.80
CA PHE A 195 20.70 20.04 7.44
C PHE A 195 22.13 20.56 7.15
N ALA A 196 22.33 21.31 6.06
CA ALA A 196 23.58 21.93 5.65
C ALA A 196 23.63 23.46 5.91
N SER A 197 22.64 24.00 6.62
CA SER A 197 22.62 25.39 7.07
C SER A 197 23.53 25.61 8.27
N PHE A 198 23.91 26.86 8.55
CA PHE A 198 24.51 27.26 9.81
C PHE A 198 23.94 28.60 10.26
N SER A 199 23.91 28.83 11.57
CA SER A 199 23.52 30.13 12.13
C SER A 199 24.55 31.19 11.77
N TYR A 200 24.07 32.30 11.23
CA TYR A 200 24.88 33.46 10.90
C TYR A 200 24.23 34.74 11.45
N TYR A 201 25.01 35.79 11.66
CA TYR A 201 24.51 37.10 12.07
C TYR A 201 24.63 38.07 10.91
N THR A 202 23.60 38.86 10.67
CA THR A 202 23.59 39.86 9.59
C THR A 202 24.60 40.99 9.80
N SER A 203 25.16 41.13 11.01
CA SER A 203 26.24 42.07 11.33
C SER A 203 27.63 41.57 10.92
N TYR A 204 27.74 40.37 10.33
CA TYR A 204 28.99 39.82 9.81
C TYR A 204 28.89 39.56 8.30
N LYS A 205 30.01 39.69 7.61
CA LYS A 205 30.22 39.14 6.26
C LYS A 205 30.79 37.74 6.36
N TYR A 206 30.40 36.87 5.43
CA TYR A 206 30.87 35.49 5.35
C TYR A 206 31.44 35.21 3.96
N ASP A 207 32.54 34.45 3.89
CA ASP A 207 33.08 33.96 2.62
C ASP A 207 33.73 32.57 2.79
N ASN A 208 34.18 32.01 1.66
CA ASN A 208 34.89 30.71 1.61
C ASN A 208 34.13 29.58 2.35
N ILE A 209 32.80 29.61 2.26
CA ILE A 209 31.93 28.62 2.89
C ILE A 209 32.11 27.29 2.16
N LYS A 210 32.51 26.26 2.89
CA LYS A 210 32.68 24.89 2.42
C LYS A 210 31.93 23.94 3.33
N ARG A 211 31.22 23.01 2.71
CA ARG A 211 30.41 22.00 3.39
C ARG A 211 30.89 20.61 2.98
N SER A 212 30.96 19.70 3.93
CA SER A 212 31.29 18.29 3.67
C SER A 212 30.44 17.38 4.54
N VAL A 213 29.89 16.34 3.93
CA VAL A 213 29.18 15.28 4.67
C VAL A 213 30.15 14.33 5.35
N ASN A 214 29.75 13.85 6.52
CA ASN A 214 30.58 13.00 7.37
C ASN A 214 30.35 11.50 7.10
N SER A 215 29.24 11.18 6.42
CA SER A 215 28.83 9.83 6.04
C SER A 215 28.03 9.87 4.74
N THR A 216 27.91 8.73 4.08
CA THR A 216 27.01 8.58 2.93
C THR A 216 25.58 8.48 3.43
N PRO A 217 24.68 9.41 3.06
CA PRO A 217 23.30 9.38 3.51
C PRO A 217 22.55 8.19 2.88
N MET A 218 21.69 7.58 3.68
CA MET A 218 20.92 6.39 3.32
C MET A 218 19.42 6.64 3.55
N LEU A 219 18.59 5.87 2.87
CA LEU A 219 17.17 5.83 3.14
C LEU A 219 16.89 5.14 4.49
N ASP A 220 16.14 5.80 5.37
CA ASP A 220 15.71 5.23 6.67
C ASP A 220 14.26 4.76 6.58
N GLN A 221 13.37 5.61 6.07
CA GLN A 221 11.92 5.35 6.08
C GLN A 221 11.28 5.61 4.72
N VAL A 222 10.34 4.74 4.36
CA VAL A 222 9.47 4.89 3.19
C VAL A 222 8.03 4.64 3.63
N ASN A 223 7.16 5.59 3.36
CA ASN A 223 5.72 5.44 3.53
C ASN A 223 5.05 5.38 2.15
N MET A 224 4.64 4.17 1.77
CA MET A 224 3.99 3.91 0.48
C MET A 224 2.57 4.50 0.40
N SER A 225 1.90 4.71 1.53
CA SER A 225 0.54 5.26 1.60
C SER A 225 0.53 6.77 1.34
N SER A 226 1.42 7.51 2.01
CA SER A 226 1.54 8.97 1.82
C SER A 226 2.48 9.35 0.69
N GLY A 227 3.22 8.40 0.13
CA GLY A 227 4.26 8.66 -0.86
C GLY A 227 5.35 9.56 -0.28
N THR A 228 5.83 9.28 0.94
CA THR A 228 6.89 10.08 1.59
C THR A 228 8.07 9.22 1.97
N PHE A 229 9.24 9.83 2.06
CA PHE A 229 10.46 9.15 2.52
C PHE A 229 11.32 10.08 3.36
N GLN A 230 12.20 9.46 4.15
CA GLN A 230 13.16 10.14 5.00
C GLN A 230 14.52 9.43 4.93
N SER A 231 15.60 10.20 4.91
CA SER A 231 16.94 9.66 5.11
C SER A 231 17.22 9.32 6.58
N ASP A 232 18.36 8.68 6.82
CA ASP A 232 19.04 8.75 8.11
C ASP A 232 19.52 10.18 8.41
N GLU A 233 20.03 10.41 9.62
CA GLU A 233 20.56 11.72 10.00
C GLU A 233 21.84 12.02 9.20
N VAL A 234 21.82 13.14 8.47
CA VAL A 234 22.92 13.62 7.65
C VAL A 234 23.73 14.65 8.43
N GLY A 235 24.94 14.29 8.83
CA GLY A 235 25.89 15.21 9.49
C GLY A 235 26.75 15.97 8.47
N VAL A 236 26.85 17.29 8.64
CA VAL A 236 27.64 18.19 7.78
C VAL A 236 28.62 19.01 8.61
N ASP A 237 29.90 18.90 8.28
CA ASP A 237 30.95 19.83 8.71
C ASP A 237 30.96 21.07 7.80
N ILE A 238 30.95 22.26 8.39
CA ILE A 238 30.90 23.55 7.69
C ILE A 238 32.09 24.39 8.14
N THR A 239 32.90 24.83 7.18
CA THR A 239 34.02 25.76 7.41
C THR A 239 33.76 27.03 6.63
N TYR A 240 34.11 28.18 7.21
CA TYR A 240 33.87 29.49 6.61
C TYR A 240 34.81 30.53 7.21
N ARG A 241 34.90 31.70 6.59
CA ARG A 241 35.50 32.87 7.21
C ARG A 241 34.45 33.92 7.49
N TYR A 242 34.66 34.72 8.52
CA TYR A 242 33.78 35.82 8.87
C TYR A 242 34.56 37.07 9.28
N LYS A 243 33.93 38.23 9.15
CA LYS A 243 34.38 39.51 9.72
C LYS A 243 33.20 40.44 9.98
N ASP A 244 33.39 41.46 10.82
CA ASP A 244 32.35 42.48 11.08
C ASP A 244 31.97 43.22 9.78
N ASP A 245 30.67 43.46 9.60
CA ASP A 245 30.13 44.13 8.40
C ASP A 245 30.53 45.61 8.33
N ASP A 246 30.60 46.24 9.51
CA ASP A 246 30.83 47.68 9.73
C ASP A 246 32.31 48.05 10.05
N ASP A 247 33.24 47.09 9.95
CA ASP A 247 34.66 47.31 10.30
C ASP A 247 35.61 46.76 9.23
N ASP A 248 36.80 47.34 9.14
CA ASP A 248 37.94 46.85 8.36
C ASP A 248 38.68 45.72 9.11
N SER A 249 37.95 44.95 9.92
CA SER A 249 38.52 43.86 10.71
C SER A 249 39.04 42.73 9.81
N ASP A 250 40.09 42.08 10.29
CA ASP A 250 40.70 40.93 9.61
C ASP A 250 39.72 39.75 9.58
N TRP A 251 39.71 39.04 8.44
CA TRP A 251 38.97 37.79 8.30
C TRP A 251 39.43 36.74 9.31
N ARG A 252 38.46 36.06 9.92
CA ARG A 252 38.71 34.98 10.88
C ARG A 252 38.12 33.68 10.36
N ASP A 253 38.92 32.61 10.39
CA ASP A 253 38.44 31.27 10.09
C ASP A 253 37.56 30.74 11.23
N SER A 254 36.50 30.02 10.87
CA SER A 254 35.59 29.37 11.81
C SER A 254 35.10 28.05 11.25
N HIS A 255 34.56 27.22 12.14
CA HIS A 255 33.92 25.97 11.77
C HIS A 255 32.70 25.73 12.65
N THR A 256 31.73 25.01 12.10
CA THR A 256 30.56 24.54 12.83
C THR A 256 30.10 23.22 12.25
N ARG A 257 29.21 22.55 12.97
CA ARG A 257 28.53 21.33 12.52
C ARG A 257 27.05 21.56 12.55
N ASN A 258 26.37 20.95 11.60
CA ASN A 258 24.94 20.81 11.65
C ASN A 258 24.54 19.40 11.25
N SER A 259 23.35 18.98 11.63
CA SER A 259 22.78 17.72 11.24
C SER A 259 21.29 17.84 11.04
N GLY A 260 20.74 16.90 10.28
CA GLY A 260 19.31 16.81 10.06
C GLY A 260 18.97 15.75 9.03
N TYR A 261 17.69 15.60 8.75
CA TYR A 261 17.19 14.60 7.83
C TYR A 261 16.84 15.23 6.48
N VAL A 262 16.92 14.43 5.43
CA VAL A 262 16.35 14.76 4.13
C VAL A 262 14.96 14.16 4.05
N TYR A 263 13.97 15.02 3.82
CA TYR A 263 12.58 14.65 3.63
C TYR A 263 12.18 14.85 2.17
N GLY A 264 11.37 13.94 1.64
CA GLY A 264 10.79 14.11 0.32
C GLY A 264 9.46 13.39 0.13
N LYS A 265 8.77 13.77 -0.93
CA LYS A 265 7.58 13.12 -1.47
C LYS A 265 7.95 12.38 -2.75
N PHE A 266 7.23 11.30 -3.05
CA PHE A 266 7.34 10.58 -4.31
C PHE A 266 5.97 10.15 -4.81
N SER A 267 5.87 9.97 -6.12
CA SER A 267 4.70 9.36 -6.75
C SER A 267 5.14 8.36 -7.81
N ILE A 268 4.37 7.30 -7.99
CA ILE A 268 4.61 6.26 -8.99
C ILE A 268 3.43 6.22 -9.93
N LYS A 269 3.65 6.57 -11.19
CA LYS A 269 2.62 6.47 -12.24
C LYS A 269 3.22 5.81 -13.47
N ASP A 270 2.53 4.82 -14.02
CA ASP A 270 2.98 4.07 -15.20
C ASP A 270 4.42 3.53 -15.05
N ASN A 271 4.76 3.03 -13.85
CA ASN A 271 6.09 2.56 -13.47
C ASN A 271 7.21 3.62 -13.57
N LYS A 272 6.84 4.91 -13.50
CA LYS A 272 7.77 6.04 -13.45
C LYS A 272 7.74 6.65 -12.06
N LEU A 273 8.92 6.77 -11.46
CA LEU A 273 9.14 7.41 -10.18
C LEU A 273 9.36 8.92 -10.39
N VAL A 274 8.59 9.73 -9.69
CA VAL A 274 8.79 11.19 -9.58
C VAL A 274 9.07 11.51 -8.12
N ILE A 275 10.11 12.28 -7.85
CA ILE A 275 10.59 12.63 -6.51
C ILE A 275 10.59 14.15 -6.37
N ASP A 276 10.12 14.63 -5.22
CA ASP A 276 10.16 16.03 -4.84
C ASP A 276 10.73 16.20 -3.42
N PHE A 277 11.70 17.09 -3.27
CA PHE A 277 12.32 17.43 -1.99
C PHE A 277 11.80 18.76 -1.43
N ASN A 278 11.00 19.50 -2.20
CA ASN A 278 10.37 20.72 -1.73
C ASN A 278 9.19 20.35 -0.83
N GLN A 279 9.11 21.03 0.31
CA GLN A 279 8.09 20.79 1.34
C GLN A 279 6.86 21.72 1.18
N ASP A 280 6.67 22.31 0.00
CA ASP A 280 5.52 23.19 -0.30
C ASP A 280 4.18 22.43 -0.37
#